data_AF-A0AAP0QA58-F1
#
_entry.id   AF-A0AAP0QA58-F1
#
_cell.length_a   1.000
_cell.length_b   1.000
_cell.length_c   1.000
_cell.angle_alpha   90.00
_cell.angle_beta   90.00
_cell.angle_gamma   90.00
#
_symmetry.space_group_name_H-M   'P 1'
#
loop_
_entity.id
_entity.type
_entity.pdbx_description
1 polymer ?
#
loop_
_entity_poly.entity_id
_entity_poly.type
_entity_poly.pdbx_seq_one_letter_code
_entity_poly.pdbx_strand_id
1 'polypeptide(L)'
;MRRLRPVVGKLRHKRLANLIGCCCEGDERLLVAENMPSDTLAKLLFHWEKQTIEWLLRLRGAFYIAEVLDYSNTEGLPPYRDLNAYKALFDEDGGPRLSCFSPYHAYRPSEYLENENSPGSLISGTFVRSSSNHQR
;
A
#
# COMPACT_ATOMS: atom_id res chain seq x y z
N MET A 1 -3.93 -23.33 8.03
CA MET A 1 -3.66 -22.44 6.87
C MET A 1 -4.74 -21.38 6.91
N ARG A 2 -4.38 -20.10 7.06
CA ARG A 2 -5.38 -19.02 7.25
C ARG A 2 -6.16 -18.81 5.94
N ARG A 3 -7.49 -18.67 6.01
CA ARG A 3 -8.34 -18.54 4.81
C ARG A 3 -8.30 -17.10 4.28
N LEU A 4 -7.67 -16.89 3.14
CA LEU A 4 -7.69 -15.62 2.42
C LEU A 4 -9.08 -15.38 1.80
N ARG A 5 -9.69 -14.23 2.08
CA ARG A 5 -10.89 -13.76 1.39
C ARG A 5 -10.46 -12.75 0.32
N PRO A 6 -10.73 -13.00 -0.97
CA PRO A 6 -10.47 -12.02 -2.01
C PRO A 6 -11.26 -10.74 -1.74
N VAL A 7 -10.60 -9.59 -1.90
CA VAL A 7 -11.29 -8.30 -1.85
C VAL A 7 -11.49 -7.87 -3.30
N VAL A 8 -12.73 -7.97 -3.77
CA VAL A 8 -13.14 -7.44 -5.06
C VAL A 8 -13.62 -6.02 -4.78
N GLY A 9 -12.78 -5.01 -5.04
CA GLY A 9 -13.06 -3.64 -4.62
C GLY A 9 -12.64 -2.59 -5.64
N LYS A 10 -13.28 -1.42 -5.54
CA LYS A 10 -13.05 -0.20 -6.33
C LYS A 10 -11.64 0.41 -6.20
N LEU A 11 -10.70 -0.26 -5.55
CA LEU A 11 -9.35 0.23 -5.27
C LEU A 11 -8.33 -0.51 -6.16
N ARG A 12 -8.57 -0.49 -7.47
CA ARG A 12 -7.65 -1.08 -8.46
C ARG A 12 -7.21 -0.04 -9.46
N HIS A 13 -5.92 0.29 -9.45
CA HIS A 13 -5.34 1.23 -10.40
C HIS A 13 -3.88 0.84 -10.69
N LYS A 14 -3.40 1.08 -11.92
CA LYS A 14 -2.03 0.74 -12.35
C LYS A 14 -0.94 1.41 -11.49
N ARG A 15 -1.27 2.53 -10.83
CA ARG A 15 -0.38 3.29 -9.94
C ARG A 15 -0.62 3.03 -8.46
N LEU A 16 -1.50 2.09 -8.13
CA LEU A 16 -1.70 1.62 -6.75
C LEU A 16 -0.96 0.29 -6.55
N ALA A 17 -0.47 0.08 -5.33
CA ALA A 17 -0.17 -1.27 -4.86
C ALA A 17 -1.52 -1.91 -4.50
N ASN A 18 -2.07 -2.73 -5.39
CA ASN A 18 -3.46 -3.14 -5.30
C ASN A 18 -3.68 -4.15 -4.16
N LEU A 19 -4.82 -4.05 -3.49
CA LEU A 19 -5.24 -5.04 -2.51
C LEU A 19 -5.71 -6.31 -3.22
N ILE A 20 -5.19 -7.45 -2.80
CA ILE A 20 -5.57 -8.80 -3.28
C ILE A 20 -6.69 -9.36 -2.39
N GLY A 21 -6.58 -9.18 -1.08
CA GLY A 21 -7.55 -9.73 -0.15
C GLY A 21 -7.32 -9.35 1.31
N CYS A 22 -8.11 -9.95 2.18
CA CYS A 22 -7.96 -9.84 3.62
C CYS A 22 -8.05 -11.21 4.30
N CYS A 23 -7.43 -11.31 5.46
CA CYS A 23 -7.55 -12.47 6.34
C CYS A 23 -8.02 -11.99 7.71
N CYS A 24 -9.12 -12.55 8.19
CA CYS A 24 -9.70 -12.26 9.50
C CYS A 24 -9.89 -13.59 10.23
N GLU A 25 -9.10 -13.82 11.28
CA GLU A 25 -9.16 -15.05 12.08
C GLU A 25 -8.99 -14.68 13.56
N GLY A 26 -10.00 -14.98 14.39
CA GLY A 26 -10.05 -14.53 15.79
C GLY A 26 -9.98 -13.00 15.90
N ASP A 27 -8.98 -12.50 16.61
CA ASP A 27 -8.69 -11.06 16.76
C ASP A 27 -7.68 -10.51 15.74
N GLU A 28 -7.10 -11.38 14.90
CA GLU A 28 -6.12 -10.94 13.91
C GLU A 28 -6.79 -10.48 12.62
N ARG A 29 -6.34 -9.34 12.09
CA ARG A 29 -6.80 -8.76 10.83
C ARG A 29 -5.57 -8.43 9.97
N LEU A 30 -5.49 -9.05 8.80
CA LEU A 30 -4.41 -8.84 7.84
C LEU A 30 -4.98 -8.39 6.50
N LEU A 31 -4.29 -7.47 5.85
CA LEU A 31 -4.54 -7.08 4.47
C LEU A 31 -3.41 -7.63 3.59
N VAL A 32 -3.77 -8.19 2.45
CA VAL A 32 -2.83 -8.79 1.49
C VAL A 32 -2.88 -7.96 0.22
N ALA A 33 -1.74 -7.41 -0.18
CA ALA A 33 -1.60 -6.56 -1.37
C ALA A 33 -0.51 -7.11 -2.31
N GLU A 34 -0.43 -6.54 -3.50
CA GLU A 34 0.65 -6.79 -4.45
C GLU A 34 2.02 -6.53 -3.80
N ASN A 35 2.99 -7.41 -4.09
CA ASN A 35 4.34 -7.27 -3.58
C ASN A 35 5.08 -6.14 -4.32
N MET A 36 5.75 -5.28 -3.55
CA MET A 36 6.56 -4.16 -4.07
C MET A 36 8.01 -4.35 -3.63
N PRO A 37 8.83 -5.05 -4.43
CA PRO A 37 10.16 -5.48 -4.00
C PRO A 37 11.21 -4.36 -4.03
N SER A 38 10.96 -3.28 -4.79
CA SER A 38 11.90 -2.16 -4.98
C SER A 38 11.83 -1.09 -3.89
N ASP A 39 11.26 -1.44 -2.74
CA ASP A 39 11.25 -0.65 -1.50
C ASP A 39 10.49 0.69 -1.59
N THR A 40 10.58 1.51 -0.54
CA THR A 40 9.89 2.81 -0.44
C THR A 40 10.74 3.99 -0.95
N LEU A 41 10.08 5.08 -1.34
CA LEU A 41 10.74 6.37 -1.60
C LEU A 41 11.46 6.89 -0.36
N ALA A 42 10.95 6.60 0.85
CA ALA A 42 11.63 6.95 2.10
C ALA A 42 13.02 6.29 2.20
N LYS A 43 13.18 5.03 1.77
CA LYS A 43 14.49 4.38 1.75
C LYS A 43 15.46 5.09 0.79
N LEU A 44 14.98 5.47 -0.40
CA LEU A 44 15.78 6.22 -1.36
C LEU A 44 16.15 7.62 -0.85
N LEU A 45 15.25 8.28 -0.11
CA LEU A 45 15.48 9.64 0.39
C LEU A 45 16.33 9.71 1.65
N PHE A 46 16.16 8.77 2.58
CA PHE A 46 16.72 8.87 3.94
C PHE A 46 17.81 7.85 4.26
N HIS A 47 17.89 6.75 3.51
CA HIS A 47 18.82 5.66 3.80
C HIS A 47 19.83 5.39 2.67
N TRP A 48 19.75 6.17 1.59
CA TRP A 48 20.71 6.08 0.49
C TRP A 48 21.83 7.11 0.67
N GLU A 49 22.84 6.75 1.45
CA GLU A 49 23.89 7.68 1.93
C GLU A 49 24.79 8.31 0.84
N LYS A 50 24.72 7.86 -0.43
CA LYS A 50 25.73 8.22 -1.44
C LYS A 50 25.21 8.79 -2.75
N GLN A 51 23.90 8.80 -3.01
CA GLN A 51 23.38 9.39 -4.25
C GLN A 51 22.13 10.22 -4.03
N THR A 52 22.15 11.40 -4.62
CA THR A 52 20.97 12.24 -4.77
C THR A 52 20.02 11.56 -5.76
N ILE A 53 18.74 11.51 -5.42
CA ILE A 53 17.73 11.00 -6.35
C ILE A 53 17.74 11.86 -7.61
N GLU A 54 17.93 11.22 -8.76
CA GLU A 54 17.85 11.81 -10.10
C GLU A 54 16.56 12.62 -10.26
N TRP A 55 16.68 13.82 -10.86
CA TRP A 55 15.54 14.72 -11.03
C TRP A 55 14.37 14.05 -11.78
N LEU A 56 14.70 13.24 -12.79
CA LEU A 56 13.72 12.49 -13.56
C LEU A 56 12.89 11.53 -12.69
N LEU A 57 13.50 10.88 -11.69
CA LEU A 57 12.78 9.98 -10.79
C LEU A 57 11.83 10.77 -9.87
N ARG A 58 12.23 11.97 -9.45
CA ARG A 58 11.35 12.86 -8.65
C ARG A 58 10.12 13.28 -9.43
N LEU A 59 10.30 13.70 -10.68
CA LEU A 59 9.19 14.08 -11.57
C LEU A 59 8.25 12.91 -11.82
N ARG A 60 8.80 11.71 -12.09
CA ARG A 60 8.00 10.49 -12.26
C ARG A 60 7.20 10.15 -11.01
N GLY A 61 7.83 10.23 -9.83
CA GLY A 61 7.16 10.02 -8.55
C GLY A 61 6.00 10.99 -8.33
N ALA A 62 6.23 12.29 -8.54
CA ALA A 62 5.19 13.31 -8.40
C ALA A 62 4.04 13.11 -9.39
N PHE A 63 4.35 12.81 -10.65
CA PHE A 63 3.35 12.55 -11.69
C PHE A 63 2.48 11.33 -11.35
N TYR A 64 3.08 10.22 -10.90
CA TYR A 64 2.32 9.02 -10.58
C TYR A 64 1.48 9.17 -9.31
N ILE A 65 1.98 9.91 -8.32
CA ILE A 65 1.17 10.27 -7.14
C ILE A 65 -0.04 11.11 -7.58
N ALA A 66 0.15 12.09 -8.47
CA ALA A 66 -0.96 12.88 -9.02
C ALA A 66 -1.99 12.01 -9.75
N GLU A 67 -1.56 11.05 -10.58
CA GLU A 67 -2.47 10.09 -11.25
C GLU A 67 -3.33 9.31 -10.24
N VAL A 68 -2.76 8.88 -9.11
CA VAL A 68 -3.52 8.16 -8.07
C VAL A 68 -4.52 9.06 -7.36
N LEU A 69 -4.14 10.31 -7.08
CA LEU A 69 -5.02 11.25 -6.38
C LEU A 69 -6.19 11.67 -7.27
N ASP A 70 -5.94 11.85 -8.56
CA ASP A 70 -6.98 12.13 -9.54
C ASP A 70 -7.95 10.94 -9.68
N TYR A 71 -7.42 9.71 -9.76
CA TYR A 71 -8.23 8.49 -9.71
C TYR A 71 -9.07 8.41 -8.43
N SER A 72 -8.48 8.67 -7.27
CA SER A 72 -9.19 8.68 -5.98
C SER A 72 -10.33 9.68 -5.97
N ASN A 73 -10.12 10.88 -6.51
CA ASN A 73 -11.14 11.91 -6.59
C ASN A 73 -12.28 11.50 -7.54
N THR A 74 -11.93 10.95 -8.71
CA THR A 74 -12.89 10.52 -9.74
C THR A 74 -13.78 9.36 -9.26
N GLU A 75 -13.20 8.41 -8.53
CA GLU A 75 -13.94 7.25 -7.98
C GLU A 75 -14.70 7.55 -6.68
N GLY A 76 -14.63 8.79 -6.18
CA GLY A 76 -15.24 9.17 -4.90
C GLY A 76 -14.62 8.43 -3.71
N LEU A 77 -13.36 8.00 -3.83
CA LEU A 77 -12.63 7.36 -2.75
C LEU A 77 -12.25 8.40 -1.69
N PRO A 78 -12.16 8.01 -0.41
CA PRO A 78 -11.72 8.91 0.64
C PRO A 78 -10.36 9.53 0.31
N PRO A 79 -10.15 10.82 0.61
CA PRO A 79 -8.89 11.48 0.30
C PRO A 79 -7.73 10.82 1.05
N TYR A 80 -6.58 10.75 0.40
CA TYR A 80 -5.32 10.35 1.01
C TYR A 80 -4.90 11.39 2.06
N ARG A 81 -5.24 11.14 3.33
CA ARG A 81 -5.00 12.09 4.44
C ARG A 81 -3.55 12.15 4.91
N ASP A 82 -2.74 11.18 4.55
CA ASP A 82 -1.41 10.98 5.12
C ASP A 82 -0.42 10.50 4.05
N LEU A 83 -0.30 11.30 2.99
CA LEU A 83 0.73 11.17 1.95
C LEU A 83 2.12 11.45 2.54
N ASN A 84 3.01 10.48 2.43
CA ASN A 84 4.41 10.63 2.79
C ASN A 84 5.29 9.66 1.97
N ALA A 85 6.60 9.81 2.08
CA ALA A 85 7.58 9.02 1.32
C ALA A 85 7.55 7.51 1.62
N TYR A 86 7.01 7.09 2.77
CA TYR A 86 6.90 5.66 3.11
C TYR A 86 5.76 4.96 2.37
N LYS A 87 4.87 5.73 1.73
CA LYS A 87 3.71 5.19 1.00
C LYS A 87 3.88 5.17 -0.50
N ALA A 88 4.88 5.87 -1.01
CA ALA A 88 5.34 5.71 -2.36
C ALA A 88 6.29 4.49 -2.39
N LEU A 89 5.84 3.44 -3.04
CA LEU A 89 6.53 2.18 -3.27
C LEU A 89 7.05 2.14 -4.71
N PHE A 90 7.96 1.23 -5.01
CA PHE A 90 8.38 0.96 -6.38
C PHE A 90 8.12 -0.49 -6.74
N ASP A 91 7.60 -0.72 -7.94
CA ASP A 91 7.50 -2.06 -8.51
C ASP A 91 8.85 -2.54 -9.08
N GLU A 92 8.86 -3.76 -9.61
CA GLU A 92 10.05 -4.42 -10.18
C GLU A 92 10.67 -3.61 -11.33
N ASP A 93 9.85 -2.86 -12.08
CA ASP A 93 10.29 -2.02 -13.20
C ASP A 93 10.74 -0.62 -12.75
N GLY A 94 10.74 -0.33 -11.44
CA GLY A 94 11.06 0.98 -10.89
C GLY A 94 9.97 2.03 -11.09
N GLY A 95 8.74 1.60 -11.41
CA GLY A 95 7.56 2.43 -11.49
C GLY A 95 7.00 2.76 -10.10
N PRO A 96 6.82 4.05 -9.74
CA PRO A 96 6.21 4.41 -8.47
C PRO A 96 4.77 3.91 -8.34
N ARG A 97 4.40 3.43 -7.16
CA ARG A 97 3.05 3.02 -6.80
C ARG A 97 2.69 3.56 -5.42
N LEU A 98 1.49 4.06 -5.26
CA LEU A 98 1.01 4.51 -3.97
C LEU A 98 0.33 3.35 -3.24
N SER A 99 0.61 3.21 -1.94
CA SER A 99 -0.06 2.23 -1.10
C SER A 99 -1.57 2.49 -1.03
N CYS A 100 -2.40 1.46 -1.17
CA CYS A 100 -3.86 1.57 -1.07
C CYS A 100 -4.41 1.52 0.37
N PHE A 101 -3.55 1.33 1.39
CA PHE A 101 -4.02 1.11 2.77
C PHE A 101 -4.61 2.35 3.43
N SER A 102 -4.16 3.56 3.08
CA SER A 102 -4.71 4.82 3.59
C SER A 102 -6.20 5.01 3.28
N PRO A 103 -6.62 5.02 2.01
CA PRO A 103 -8.04 5.13 1.68
C PRO A 103 -8.81 3.90 2.15
N TYR A 104 -8.22 2.69 2.16
CA TYR A 104 -8.89 1.48 2.67
C TYR A 104 -9.18 1.54 4.18
N HIS A 105 -8.32 2.17 4.97
CA HIS A 105 -8.58 2.37 6.40
C HIS A 105 -9.83 3.25 6.63
N ALA A 106 -10.03 4.27 5.79
CA ALA A 106 -11.23 5.10 5.80
C ALA A 106 -12.43 4.42 5.12
N TYR A 107 -12.18 3.62 4.10
CA TYR A 107 -13.16 2.86 3.34
C TYR A 107 -13.38 1.52 4.04
N ARG A 108 -14.15 1.53 5.13
CA ARG A 108 -14.76 0.32 5.69
C ARG A 108 -16.03 0.01 4.89
N PRO A 109 -16.07 -0.99 3.99
CA PRO A 109 -17.34 -1.44 3.45
C PRO A 109 -18.06 -2.20 4.57
N SER A 110 -19.29 -1.79 4.90
CA SER A 110 -20.14 -2.48 5.89
C SER A 110 -20.33 -3.96 5.52
N GLU A 111 -20.35 -4.29 4.22
CA GLU A 111 -20.63 -5.63 3.69
C GLU A 111 -19.58 -6.72 4.00
N TYR A 112 -18.38 -6.39 4.51
CA TYR A 112 -17.34 -7.41 4.80
C TYR A 112 -16.97 -7.57 6.28
N LEU A 113 -17.50 -6.71 7.17
CA LEU A 113 -17.17 -6.71 8.60
C LEU A 113 -18.40 -6.77 9.52
N GLU A 114 -19.59 -7.04 8.98
CA GLU A 114 -20.73 -7.47 9.79
C GLU A 114 -20.58 -8.95 10.16
N ASN A 115 -19.69 -9.24 11.11
CA ASN A 115 -19.90 -10.28 12.11
C ASN A 115 -18.85 -10.15 13.21
N GLU A 116 -19.38 -9.91 14.42
CA GLU A 116 -18.80 -10.10 15.75
C GLU A 116 -17.72 -9.08 16.23
N ASN A 117 -18.21 -8.17 17.09
CA ASN A 117 -17.56 -7.50 18.22
C ASN A 117 -16.16 -6.87 18.02
N SER A 118 -16.16 -5.54 17.96
CA SER A 118 -14.98 -4.68 18.16
C SER A 118 -14.28 -5.00 19.49
N PRO A 119 -12.94 -5.09 19.50
CA PRO A 119 -12.17 -3.91 19.92
C PRO A 119 -10.96 -3.66 19.01
N GLY A 120 -10.51 -2.40 19.01
CA GLY A 120 -9.42 -1.92 18.18
C GLY A 120 -8.08 -2.58 18.49
N SER A 121 -7.45 -3.15 17.47
CA SER A 121 -6.00 -3.17 17.33
C SER A 121 -5.67 -3.44 15.86
N LEU A 122 -5.33 -2.38 15.12
CA LEU A 122 -4.85 -2.51 13.74
C LEU A 122 -3.35 -2.77 13.76
N ILE A 123 -2.94 -3.97 13.35
CA ILE A 123 -1.57 -4.20 12.90
C ILE A 123 -1.40 -3.41 11.59
N SER A 124 -0.81 -2.22 11.71
CA SER A 124 -0.29 -1.45 10.58
C SER A 124 1.03 -2.10 10.16
N GLY A 125 0.97 -2.96 9.16
CA GLY A 125 2.15 -3.56 8.57
C GLY A 125 2.00 -3.64 7.07
N THR A 126 2.75 -2.82 6.34
CA THR A 126 3.17 -3.21 5.00
C THR A 126 4.09 -4.40 5.20
N PHE A 127 3.61 -5.63 4.97
CA PHE A 127 4.49 -6.79 4.94
C PHE A 127 5.29 -6.74 3.63
N VAL A 128 6.29 -5.85 3.57
CA VAL A 128 7.39 -5.99 2.63
C VAL A 128 8.11 -7.23 3.12
N ARG A 129 8.02 -8.33 2.37
CA ARG A 129 8.88 -9.48 2.62
C ARG A 129 10.31 -8.98 2.43
N SER A 130 10.97 -8.60 3.52
CA SER A 130 12.40 -8.39 3.54
C SER A 130 12.98 -9.71 3.06
N SER A 131 13.54 -9.72 1.85
CA SER A 131 14.45 -10.78 1.42
C SER A 131 15.67 -10.69 2.33
N SER A 132 15.56 -11.25 3.53
CA SER A 132 16.71 -11.59 4.33
C SER A 132 17.44 -12.72 3.60
N ASN A 133 18.32 -12.34 2.68
CA ASN A 133 19.49 -13.13 2.39
C ASN A 133 20.28 -13.24 3.70
N HIS A 134 20.07 -14.33 4.42
CA HIS A 134 21.11 -14.91 5.24
C HIS A 134 21.25 -16.37 4.83
N GLN A 135 22.36 -16.60 4.13
CA GLN A 135 22.93 -17.92 3.89
C GLN A 135 23.29 -18.58 5.22
N ARG A 136 23.12 -19.91 5.20
CA ARG A 136 23.63 -20.95 6.11
C ARG A 136 22.83 -21.23 7.37
#